data_AF-A0A9W7HFD7-F1
#
_entry.id   AF-A0A9W7HFD7-F1
#
_cell.length_a   1.000
_cell.length_b   1.000
_cell.length_c   1.000
_cell.angle_alpha   90.00
_cell.angle_beta   90.00
_cell.angle_gamma   90.00
#
_symmetry.space_group_name_H-M   'P 1'
#
loop_
_entity.id
_entity.type
_entity.pdbx_description
1 polymer ?
#
loop_
_entity_poly.entity_id
_entity_poly.type
_entity_poly.pdbx_seq_one_letter_code
_entity_poly.pdbx_strand_id
1 'polypeptide(L)'
;MEIATTRCCLDKKVSWFSSNLRALDWENAHRFPYNSTAWKLKTNNKRLAYLNIDSGRKQHKSPIVRKTHTMPVGLEESSSLQSEDPFSEDEHASEDSPEQLLAKPLSNDELKSLLADSERAKLTKKLSEANQQNRFLKRQLHDKEDALLNFKSELAVMELEIQALVSLAEEISKAGIPEGSRKINGRYIQSHLYTRLEAVLEKLKEQIKDVGTAQSKEVPLFWCGMAESVQVMGSFDGWSQGEHLSPEYTGSFTKFSATLLLRPGRYEIKFLVDGEWHLSPEYPTIGEGLMENNLLIVE
;
A
#
# COMPACT_ATOMS: atom_id res chain seq x y z
N MET A 1 28.80 24.82 61.07
CA MET A 1 27.51 24.18 61.39
C MET A 1 26.44 25.23 61.14
N GLU A 2 25.49 25.16 60.22
CA GLU A 2 25.14 24.27 59.13
C GLU A 2 24.27 25.11 58.16
N ILE A 3 24.65 25.12 56.88
CA ILE A 3 23.82 24.81 55.71
C ILE A 3 22.51 25.60 55.52
N ALA A 4 22.56 26.54 54.56
CA ALA A 4 21.38 27.10 53.89
C ALA A 4 20.90 26.15 52.79
N THR A 5 19.59 25.90 52.71
CA THR A 5 18.97 25.09 51.64
C THR A 5 17.71 25.80 51.13
N THR A 6 17.84 26.53 50.03
CA THR A 6 16.69 27.01 49.25
C THR A 6 16.44 26.06 48.10
N ARG A 7 15.37 25.26 48.24
CA ARG A 7 14.72 24.49 47.17
C ARG A 7 14.11 25.47 46.16
N CYS A 8 14.42 25.30 44.88
CA CYS A 8 13.59 25.80 43.79
C CYS A 8 13.44 24.68 42.74
N CYS A 9 12.20 24.25 42.52
CA CYS A 9 11.82 23.26 41.52
C CYS A 9 11.95 23.87 40.11
N LEU A 10 12.69 23.19 39.23
CA LEU A 10 12.75 23.51 37.80
C LEU A 10 11.95 22.46 37.03
N ASP A 11 10.80 22.93 36.53
CA ASP A 11 10.02 22.29 35.49
C ASP A 11 10.82 22.23 34.17
N LYS A 12 10.76 21.07 33.53
CA LYS A 12 11.41 20.80 32.24
C LYS A 12 10.70 21.58 31.12
N LYS A 13 11.36 22.60 30.57
CA LYS A 13 11.08 23.12 29.22
C LYS A 13 12.23 22.78 28.30
N VAL A 14 11.95 21.90 27.34
CA VAL A 14 12.83 21.54 26.22
C VAL A 14 12.85 22.72 25.25
N SER A 15 14.01 23.36 25.09
CA SER A 15 14.23 24.38 24.06
C SER A 15 14.68 23.74 22.75
N TRP A 16 13.89 23.94 21.70
CA TRP A 16 14.26 23.75 20.31
C TRP A 16 15.45 24.66 19.95
N PHE A 17 16.54 24.08 19.44
CA PHE A 17 17.62 24.84 18.82
C PHE A 17 17.27 25.10 17.34
N SER A 18 17.16 26.38 16.98
CA SER A 18 17.09 26.85 15.60
C SER A 18 18.47 26.84 14.95
N SER A 19 18.61 26.16 13.83
CA SER A 19 19.81 26.19 13.00
C SER A 19 19.80 27.41 12.08
N ASN A 20 20.50 28.49 12.45
CA ASN A 20 20.84 29.57 11.51
C ASN A 20 22.23 29.30 10.94
N LEU A 21 22.30 28.85 9.68
CA LEU A 21 23.55 28.80 8.91
C LEU A 21 23.88 30.21 8.42
N ARG A 22 24.95 30.78 8.97
CA ARG A 22 25.55 32.03 8.49
C ARG A 22 26.49 31.66 7.34
N ALA A 23 26.22 32.18 6.14
CA ALA A 23 27.11 32.04 4.98
C ALA A 23 28.41 32.80 5.24
N LEU A 24 29.54 32.14 5.05
CA LEU A 24 30.88 32.73 5.09
C LEU A 24 31.49 32.49 3.71
N ASP A 25 31.71 33.59 3.01
CA ASP A 25 32.43 33.69 1.74
C ASP A 25 33.85 33.15 1.89
N TRP A 26 34.30 32.35 0.92
CA TRP A 26 35.70 31.99 0.78
C TRP A 26 36.14 32.21 -0.66
N GLU A 27 36.81 33.33 -0.89
CA GLU A 27 37.59 33.58 -2.11
C GLU A 27 38.93 32.82 -2.05
N ASN A 28 39.22 32.13 -3.16
CA ASN A 28 40.53 31.84 -3.74
C ASN A 28 41.63 31.20 -2.89
N ALA A 29 41.96 29.94 -3.18
CA ALA A 29 43.36 29.49 -3.36
C ALA A 29 43.48 28.08 -3.98
N HIS A 30 44.13 28.05 -5.15
CA HIS A 30 44.96 27.00 -5.74
C HIS A 30 44.37 25.66 -6.23
N ARG A 31 44.27 25.64 -7.57
CA ARG A 31 44.08 24.54 -8.53
C ARG A 31 45.15 23.44 -8.40
N PHE A 32 44.72 22.19 -8.21
CA PHE A 32 45.43 20.97 -8.63
C PHE A 32 44.50 20.11 -9.50
N PRO A 33 44.96 19.49 -10.60
CA PRO A 33 44.11 18.76 -11.52
C PRO A 33 44.03 17.28 -11.11
N TYR A 34 42.85 16.81 -10.78
CA TYR A 34 42.54 15.38 -10.87
C TYR A 34 41.15 15.22 -11.47
N ASN A 35 41.07 14.44 -12.55
CA ASN A 35 39.84 14.21 -13.29
C ASN A 35 38.95 13.24 -12.52
N SER A 36 38.05 13.75 -11.69
CA SER A 36 36.89 12.99 -11.21
C SER A 36 35.79 13.11 -12.26
N THR A 37 35.48 12.01 -12.94
CA THR A 37 34.28 11.89 -13.77
C THR A 37 33.05 12.20 -12.90
N ALA A 38 32.39 13.31 -13.20
CA ALA A 38 31.20 13.75 -12.50
C ALA A 38 30.04 12.79 -12.81
N TRP A 39 29.80 11.84 -11.91
CA TRP A 39 28.59 11.02 -11.94
C TRP A 39 27.41 11.90 -11.54
N LYS A 40 26.61 12.34 -12.52
CA LYS A 40 25.40 13.11 -12.26
C LYS A 40 24.29 12.17 -11.78
N LEU A 41 24.14 12.02 -10.47
CA LEU A 41 22.90 11.53 -9.87
C LEU A 41 21.81 12.58 -10.07
N LYS A 42 20.86 12.28 -10.95
CA LYS A 42 19.69 13.11 -11.22
C LYS A 42 18.63 12.81 -10.15
N THR A 43 18.83 13.33 -8.94
CA THR A 43 17.82 13.24 -7.86
C THR A 43 16.62 14.12 -8.19
N ASN A 44 15.54 13.52 -8.67
CA ASN A 44 14.24 14.18 -8.83
C ASN A 44 13.49 14.19 -7.48
N ASN A 45 13.90 15.08 -6.58
CA ASN A 45 13.17 15.32 -5.33
C ASN A 45 12.03 16.32 -5.58
N LYS A 46 10.83 15.82 -5.92
CA LYS A 46 9.61 16.63 -5.77
C LYS A 46 9.17 16.59 -4.31
N ARG A 47 9.49 17.69 -3.62
CA ARG A 47 8.97 18.13 -2.31
C ARG A 47 7.51 17.70 -2.09
N LEU A 48 7.26 16.90 -1.06
CA LEU A 48 5.97 16.85 -0.36
C LEU A 48 6.11 17.65 0.92
N ALA A 49 5.36 18.74 1.02
CA ALA A 49 5.35 19.63 2.17
C ALA A 49 3.89 19.79 2.64
N TYR A 50 3.69 19.46 3.94
CA TYR A 50 2.56 19.81 4.83
C TYR A 50 1.20 19.14 4.53
N LEU A 51 0.42 18.64 5.50
CA LEU A 51 0.11 19.13 6.85
C LEU A 51 -0.25 17.98 7.84
N ASN A 52 0.16 18.14 9.09
CA ASN A 52 -0.51 17.57 10.27
C ASN A 52 -1.71 18.45 10.63
N ILE A 53 -2.88 17.88 10.89
CA ILE A 53 -3.94 18.54 11.66
C ILE A 53 -4.51 17.55 12.67
N ASP A 54 -4.31 17.93 13.93
CA ASP A 54 -4.79 17.29 15.14
C ASP A 54 -6.31 17.46 15.33
N SER A 55 -6.87 16.55 16.11
CA SER A 55 -8.29 16.45 16.46
C SER A 55 -8.76 17.64 17.31
N GLY A 56 -9.85 18.31 16.90
CA GLY A 56 -10.50 19.37 17.66
C GLY A 56 -11.96 19.58 17.26
N ARG A 57 -12.87 18.99 18.03
CA ARG A 57 -14.33 19.08 17.92
C ARG A 57 -14.82 20.53 18.03
N LYS A 58 -15.60 21.03 17.06
CA LYS A 58 -16.77 21.93 17.24
C LYS A 58 -17.53 22.11 15.92
N GLN A 59 -18.84 21.90 15.97
CA GLN A 59 -19.77 22.00 14.85
C GLN A 59 -20.00 23.47 14.46
N HIS A 60 -19.98 23.77 13.15
CA HIS A 60 -20.85 24.77 12.56
C HIS A 60 -21.09 24.44 11.07
N LYS A 61 -22.36 24.37 10.68
CA LYS A 61 -22.82 24.11 9.32
C LYS A 61 -22.78 25.39 8.48
N SER A 62 -22.26 25.31 7.27
CA SER A 62 -22.64 26.19 6.14
C SER A 62 -22.54 25.40 4.82
N PRO A 63 -23.36 25.73 3.80
CA PRO A 63 -23.60 24.86 2.66
C PRO A 63 -22.56 25.08 1.55
N ILE A 64 -22.01 23.98 1.01
CA ILE A 64 -21.12 24.00 -0.15
C ILE A 64 -21.94 23.79 -1.42
N VAL A 65 -21.95 24.81 -2.27
CA VAL A 65 -22.38 24.74 -3.68
C VAL A 65 -21.40 23.85 -4.44
N ARG A 66 -21.86 22.72 -4.99
CA ARG A 66 -21.08 21.89 -5.89
C ARG A 66 -21.33 22.31 -7.34
N LYS A 67 -20.31 22.87 -8.00
CA LYS A 67 -20.24 22.96 -9.46
C LYS A 67 -19.93 21.57 -10.01
N THR A 68 -20.82 21.04 -10.84
CA THR A 68 -20.60 19.86 -11.68
C THR A 68 -19.76 20.27 -12.90
N HIS A 69 -18.64 19.59 -13.11
CA HIS A 69 -17.98 19.56 -14.41
C HIS A 69 -18.40 18.26 -15.11
N THR A 70 -19.22 18.41 -16.15
CA THR A 70 -19.58 17.36 -17.10
C THR A 70 -18.60 17.44 -18.28
N MET A 71 -18.02 16.32 -18.70
CA MET A 71 -17.35 16.19 -19.99
C MET A 71 -18.22 15.33 -20.92
N PRO A 72 -18.41 15.71 -22.19
CA PRO A 72 -19.17 14.91 -23.14
C PRO A 72 -18.25 13.85 -23.78
N VAL A 73 -18.74 12.62 -23.92
CA VAL A 73 -18.14 11.61 -24.80
C VAL A 73 -19.15 11.31 -25.89
N GLY A 74 -18.70 11.49 -27.14
CA GLY A 74 -19.48 11.34 -28.36
C GLY A 74 -19.95 9.90 -28.59
N LEU A 75 -21.14 9.82 -29.16
CA LEU A 75 -21.88 8.62 -29.48
C LEU A 75 -21.80 8.42 -31.00
N GLU A 76 -21.10 7.40 -31.46
CA GLU A 76 -21.23 6.86 -32.82
C GLU A 76 -20.84 5.38 -32.74
N GLU A 77 -21.84 4.48 -32.75
CA GLU A 77 -21.70 3.18 -33.40
C GLU A 77 -23.09 2.56 -33.61
N SER A 78 -23.44 2.48 -34.88
CA SER A 78 -24.69 2.00 -35.46
C SER A 78 -24.82 0.48 -35.33
N SER A 79 -26.05 -0.02 -35.16
CA SER A 79 -26.40 -1.36 -35.62
C SER A 79 -27.86 -1.43 -36.05
N SER A 80 -28.04 -1.66 -37.34
CA SER A 80 -29.29 -1.85 -38.05
C SER A 80 -29.68 -3.32 -38.04
N LEU A 81 -30.94 -3.66 -37.78
CA LEU A 81 -31.55 -4.88 -38.34
C LEU A 81 -33.03 -4.62 -38.68
N GLN A 82 -33.33 -4.90 -39.95
CA GLN A 82 -34.64 -4.90 -40.59
C GLN A 82 -35.50 -6.08 -40.11
N SER A 83 -36.82 -5.89 -40.09
CA SER A 83 -37.76 -6.93 -40.50
C SER A 83 -39.05 -6.29 -40.99
N GLU A 84 -39.49 -6.74 -42.16
CA GLU A 84 -40.58 -6.22 -43.00
C GLU A 84 -42.00 -6.50 -42.46
N ASP A 85 -42.96 -5.76 -43.02
CA ASP A 85 -44.41 -5.82 -42.82
C ASP A 85 -45.05 -7.21 -43.15
N PRO A 86 -46.34 -7.46 -42.84
CA PRO A 86 -47.40 -7.06 -43.78
C PRO A 86 -48.76 -6.61 -43.17
N PHE A 87 -49.28 -5.51 -43.72
CA PHE A 87 -50.69 -5.14 -43.99
C PHE A 87 -51.85 -5.74 -43.16
N SER A 88 -52.65 -4.86 -42.55
CA SER A 88 -54.11 -4.81 -42.76
C SER A 88 -54.64 -3.40 -42.50
N GLU A 89 -55.45 -2.91 -43.43
CA GLU A 89 -56.19 -1.65 -43.38
C GLU A 89 -57.23 -1.68 -42.25
N ASP A 90 -57.41 -0.55 -41.55
CA ASP A 90 -58.74 -0.02 -41.28
C ASP A 90 -58.62 1.46 -40.86
N GLU A 91 -59.16 2.32 -41.72
CA GLU A 91 -59.44 3.71 -41.41
C GLU A 91 -60.51 3.79 -40.33
N HIS A 92 -60.28 4.58 -39.28
CA HIS A 92 -61.29 5.53 -38.80
C HIS A 92 -60.59 6.67 -38.05
N ALA A 93 -60.56 7.83 -38.69
CA ALA A 93 -60.28 9.10 -38.06
C ALA A 93 -61.45 9.48 -37.14
N SER A 94 -61.15 9.87 -35.91
CA SER A 94 -62.01 10.67 -35.05
C SER A 94 -61.11 11.62 -34.29
N GLU A 95 -61.13 12.89 -34.70
CA GLU A 95 -60.50 13.99 -34.00
C GLU A 95 -61.24 14.32 -32.70
N ASP A 96 -60.47 14.89 -31.77
CA ASP A 96 -60.85 15.79 -30.67
C ASP A 96 -61.57 15.25 -29.42
N SER A 97 -60.81 15.06 -28.34
CA SER A 97 -60.84 16.00 -27.19
C SER A 97 -59.74 15.72 -26.15
N PRO A 98 -59.19 16.76 -25.48
CA PRO A 98 -58.07 16.64 -24.56
C PRO A 98 -58.56 16.30 -23.15
N GLU A 99 -59.02 15.07 -22.95
CA GLU A 99 -59.42 14.60 -21.62
C GLU A 99 -58.24 13.93 -20.92
N GLN A 100 -57.50 14.76 -20.18
CA GLN A 100 -57.05 14.47 -18.83
C GLN A 100 -56.45 13.06 -18.62
N LEU A 101 -55.13 12.95 -18.73
CA LEU A 101 -54.34 11.86 -18.17
C LEU A 101 -54.52 11.83 -16.64
N LEU A 102 -55.67 11.35 -16.17
CA LEU A 102 -55.90 11.01 -14.78
C LEU A 102 -55.06 9.76 -14.51
N ALA A 103 -53.85 10.00 -13.98
CA ALA A 103 -52.99 8.97 -13.45
C ALA A 103 -53.81 8.10 -12.49
N LYS A 104 -54.12 6.88 -12.91
CA LYS A 104 -54.77 5.89 -12.06
C LYS A 104 -53.86 5.70 -10.85
N PRO A 105 -54.37 5.81 -9.60
CA PRO A 105 -53.53 5.67 -8.42
C PRO A 105 -52.88 4.28 -8.44
N LEU A 106 -51.54 4.27 -8.42
CA LEU A 106 -50.72 3.06 -8.48
C LEU A 106 -51.19 2.07 -7.41
N SER A 107 -51.24 0.79 -7.77
CA SER A 107 -51.61 -0.26 -6.82
C SER A 107 -50.58 -0.32 -5.69
N ASN A 108 -50.99 -0.76 -4.50
CA ASN A 108 -50.09 -0.88 -3.35
C ASN A 108 -48.86 -1.74 -3.67
N ASP A 109 -49.04 -2.78 -4.49
CA ASP A 109 -47.98 -3.71 -4.89
C ASP A 109 -47.02 -3.07 -5.90
N GLU A 110 -47.52 -2.23 -6.82
CA GLU A 110 -46.68 -1.43 -7.72
C GLU A 110 -45.81 -0.43 -6.94
N LEU A 111 -46.38 0.23 -5.93
CA LEU A 111 -45.65 1.16 -5.07
C LEU A 111 -44.56 0.46 -4.25
N LYS A 112 -44.84 -0.74 -3.72
CA LYS A 112 -43.84 -1.56 -3.03
C LYS A 112 -42.71 -1.99 -3.97
N SER A 113 -43.04 -2.38 -5.21
CA SER A 113 -42.02 -2.73 -6.21
C SER A 113 -41.12 -1.53 -6.52
N LEU A 114 -41.70 -0.36 -6.79
CA LEU A 114 -40.93 0.85 -7.09
C LEU A 114 -40.03 1.27 -5.92
N LEU A 115 -40.50 1.12 -4.68
CA LEU A 115 -39.67 1.38 -3.51
C LEU A 115 -38.51 0.40 -3.43
N ALA A 116 -38.76 -0.91 -3.61
CA ALA A 116 -37.71 -1.93 -3.65
C ALA A 116 -36.70 -1.66 -4.78
N ASP A 117 -37.15 -1.25 -5.97
CA ASP A 117 -36.29 -0.88 -7.08
C ASP A 117 -35.45 0.36 -6.77
N SER A 118 -36.03 1.36 -6.13
CA SER A 118 -35.30 2.56 -5.71
C SER A 118 -34.22 2.23 -4.68
N GLU A 119 -34.48 1.32 -3.74
CA GLU A 119 -33.49 0.86 -2.77
C GLU A 119 -32.42 -0.02 -3.43
N ARG A 120 -32.81 -0.92 -4.32
CA ARG A 120 -31.87 -1.70 -5.14
C ARG A 120 -30.93 -0.78 -5.93
N ALA A 121 -31.45 0.24 -6.59
CA ALA A 121 -30.67 1.21 -7.35
C ALA A 121 -29.70 2.02 -6.46
N LYS A 122 -30.11 2.37 -5.23
CA LYS A 122 -29.20 3.00 -4.25
C LYS A 122 -28.07 2.05 -3.84
N LEU A 123 -28.38 0.78 -3.60
CA LEU A 123 -27.38 -0.22 -3.22
C LEU A 123 -26.40 -0.52 -4.35
N THR A 124 -26.88 -0.67 -5.59
CA THR A 124 -26.01 -0.90 -6.76
C THR A 124 -25.08 0.29 -7.00
N LYS A 125 -25.57 1.52 -6.82
CA LYS A 125 -24.74 2.72 -6.87
C LYS A 125 -23.66 2.74 -5.78
N LYS A 126 -24.02 2.43 -4.53
CA LYS A 126 -23.03 2.37 -3.44
C LYS A 126 -22.00 1.27 -3.68
N LEU A 127 -22.42 0.12 -4.19
CA LEU A 127 -21.54 -0.99 -4.52
C LEU A 127 -20.58 -0.63 -5.66
N SER A 128 -21.05 0.08 -6.69
CA SER A 128 -20.18 0.54 -7.78
C SER A 128 -19.18 1.59 -7.31
N GLU A 129 -19.60 2.54 -6.47
CA GLU A 129 -18.71 3.54 -5.84
C GLU A 129 -17.64 2.87 -4.96
N ALA A 130 -18.03 1.90 -4.11
CA ALA A 130 -17.10 1.14 -3.28
C ALA A 130 -16.11 0.32 -4.12
N ASN A 131 -16.58 -0.33 -5.19
CA ASN A 131 -15.72 -1.07 -6.11
C ASN A 131 -14.72 -0.18 -6.86
N GLN A 132 -15.13 1.04 -7.24
CA GLN A 132 -14.22 2.02 -7.83
C GLN A 132 -13.12 2.43 -6.83
N GLN A 133 -13.50 2.68 -5.58
CA GLN A 133 -12.55 2.99 -4.51
C GLN A 133 -11.58 1.83 -4.24
N ASN A 134 -12.08 0.60 -4.16
CA ASN A 134 -11.24 -0.60 -4.00
C ASN A 134 -10.23 -0.74 -5.13
N ARG A 135 -10.65 -0.56 -6.40
CA ARG A 135 -9.73 -0.60 -7.54
C ARG A 135 -8.67 0.50 -7.47
N PHE A 136 -9.04 1.69 -7.02
CA PHE A 136 -8.09 2.79 -6.85
C PHE A 136 -7.07 2.49 -5.75
N LEU A 137 -7.52 2.02 -4.59
CA LEU A 137 -6.65 1.66 -3.47
C LEU A 137 -5.71 0.50 -3.82
N LYS A 138 -6.19 -0.52 -4.53
CA LYS A 138 -5.34 -1.63 -5.03
C LYS A 138 -4.21 -1.12 -5.93
N ARG A 139 -4.49 -0.17 -6.83
CA ARG A 139 -3.44 0.45 -7.67
C ARG A 139 -2.44 1.25 -6.85
N GLN A 140 -2.91 2.08 -5.92
CA GLN A 140 -2.02 2.85 -5.06
C GLN A 140 -1.12 1.94 -4.20
N LEU A 141 -1.66 0.83 -3.71
CA LEU A 141 -0.89 -0.14 -2.93
C LEU A 141 0.24 -0.71 -3.78
N HIS A 142 -0.07 -1.14 -5.01
CA HIS A 142 0.92 -1.68 -5.94
C HIS A 142 2.03 -0.64 -6.26
N ASP A 143 1.66 0.60 -6.59
CA ASP A 143 2.63 1.67 -6.84
C ASP A 143 3.56 1.92 -5.63
N LYS A 144 3.03 1.76 -4.41
CA LYS A 144 3.79 1.92 -3.16
C LYS A 144 4.72 0.75 -2.89
N GLU A 145 4.29 -0.47 -3.19
CA GLU A 145 5.14 -1.67 -3.11
C GLU A 145 6.32 -1.56 -4.09
N ASP A 146 6.08 -1.16 -5.33
CA ASP A 146 7.14 -0.96 -6.33
C ASP A 146 8.13 0.13 -5.89
N ALA A 147 7.64 1.23 -5.33
CA ALA A 147 8.49 2.27 -4.78
C ALA A 147 9.34 1.74 -3.61
N LEU A 148 8.79 0.90 -2.73
CA LEU A 148 9.54 0.28 -1.64
C LEU A 148 10.62 -0.68 -2.15
N LEU A 149 10.33 -1.45 -3.20
CA LEU A 149 11.32 -2.33 -3.85
C LEU A 149 12.50 -1.53 -4.42
N ASN A 150 12.21 -0.41 -5.09
CA ASN A 150 13.24 0.49 -5.60
C ASN A 150 14.07 1.12 -4.48
N PHE A 151 13.45 1.61 -3.41
CA PHE A 151 14.19 2.15 -2.28
C PHE A 151 15.05 1.09 -1.57
N LYS A 152 14.57 -0.16 -1.49
CA LYS A 152 15.35 -1.26 -0.93
C LYS A 152 16.62 -1.54 -1.74
N SER A 153 16.53 -1.54 -3.08
CA SER A 153 17.71 -1.77 -3.93
C SER A 153 18.71 -0.62 -3.82
N GLU A 154 18.24 0.63 -3.75
CA GLU A 154 19.10 1.81 -3.50
C GLU A 154 19.78 1.74 -2.12
N LEU A 155 19.05 1.36 -1.07
CA LEU A 155 19.60 1.16 0.28
C LEU A 155 20.69 0.07 0.28
N ALA A 156 20.47 -1.04 -0.42
CA ALA A 156 21.45 -2.13 -0.52
C ALA A 156 22.74 -1.69 -1.22
N VAL A 157 22.66 -0.83 -2.24
CA VAL A 157 23.85 -0.26 -2.89
C VAL A 157 24.62 0.62 -1.91
N MET A 158 23.93 1.50 -1.17
CA MET A 158 24.57 2.35 -0.16
C MET A 158 25.18 1.54 0.99
N GLU A 159 24.58 0.41 1.38
CA GLU A 159 25.15 -0.52 2.37
C GLU A 159 26.53 -0.99 1.95
N LEU A 160 26.68 -1.46 0.70
CA LEU A 160 27.95 -1.95 0.16
C LEU A 160 29.00 -0.84 0.08
N GLU A 161 28.61 0.37 -0.32
CA GLU A 161 29.52 1.51 -0.37
C GLU A 161 30.03 1.90 1.04
N ILE A 162 29.13 1.97 2.02
CA ILE A 162 29.51 2.27 3.41
C ILE A 162 30.35 1.14 3.99
N GLN A 163 30.04 -0.12 3.69
CA GLN A 163 30.83 -1.26 4.13
C GLN A 163 32.28 -1.19 3.62
N ALA A 164 32.49 -0.80 2.35
CA ALA A 164 33.84 -0.55 1.81
C ALA A 164 34.55 0.61 2.50
N LEU A 165 33.83 1.68 2.86
CA LEU A 165 34.40 2.79 3.64
C LEU A 165 34.78 2.36 5.06
N VAL A 166 33.96 1.51 5.69
CA VAL A 166 34.25 0.95 7.02
C VAL A 166 35.51 0.09 6.99
N SER A 167 35.69 -0.78 5.99
CA SER A 167 36.90 -1.61 5.88
C SER A 167 38.15 -0.76 5.69
N LEU A 168 38.09 0.27 4.82
CA LEU A 168 39.20 1.21 4.64
C LEU A 168 39.51 1.97 5.94
N ALA A 169 38.48 2.44 6.66
CA ALA A 169 38.67 3.13 7.94
C ALA A 169 39.25 2.21 9.02
N GLU A 170 38.89 0.92 8.99
CA GLU A 170 39.43 -0.09 9.90
C GLU A 170 40.93 -0.30 9.65
N GLU A 171 41.33 -0.48 8.39
CA GLU A 171 42.72 -0.59 7.98
C GLU A 171 43.53 0.63 8.40
N ILE A 172 43.03 1.84 8.14
CA ILE A 172 43.69 3.09 8.54
C ILE A 172 43.81 3.19 10.07
N SER A 173 42.81 2.71 10.81
CA SER A 173 42.87 2.71 12.28
C SER A 173 43.93 1.75 12.84
N LYS A 174 44.25 0.68 12.10
CA LYS A 174 45.24 -0.35 12.46
C LYS A 174 46.64 -0.05 11.94
N ALA A 175 46.79 0.71 10.86
CA ALA A 175 48.05 0.98 10.16
C ALA A 175 49.05 1.89 10.93
N GLY A 176 48.75 2.25 12.18
CA GLY A 176 49.57 3.13 13.02
C GLY A 176 49.04 4.56 13.03
N ILE A 177 49.37 5.31 14.09
CA ILE A 177 48.90 6.69 14.28
C ILE A 177 49.93 7.66 13.65
N PRO A 178 49.57 8.41 12.61
CA PRO A 178 50.42 9.46 12.06
C PRO A 178 50.80 10.50 13.12
N GLU A 179 52.03 10.97 13.07
CA GLU A 179 52.53 12.02 13.96
C GLU A 179 51.72 13.32 13.77
N GLY A 180 51.28 13.94 14.87
CA GLY A 180 50.38 15.10 14.83
C GLY A 180 48.90 14.78 14.64
N SER A 181 48.49 13.51 14.67
CA SER A 181 47.07 13.14 14.58
C SER A 181 46.22 13.78 15.68
N ARG A 182 45.18 14.51 15.26
CA ARG A 182 44.19 15.12 16.16
C ARG A 182 43.42 14.05 16.92
N LYS A 183 43.06 14.37 18.18
CA LYS A 183 42.09 13.61 18.97
C LYS A 183 40.72 14.30 19.01
N ILE A 184 39.66 13.50 19.04
CA ILE A 184 38.27 13.90 19.22
C ILE A 184 37.72 13.07 20.38
N ASN A 185 37.24 13.72 21.44
CA ASN A 185 36.73 13.06 22.66
C ASN A 185 37.69 11.99 23.22
N GLY A 186 38.99 12.26 23.20
CA GLY A 186 40.03 11.36 23.70
C GLY A 186 40.45 10.22 22.76
N ARG A 187 39.75 10.01 21.62
CA ARG A 187 40.12 9.04 20.58
C ARG A 187 40.84 9.71 19.42
N TYR A 188 41.73 9.00 18.74
CA TYR A 188 42.35 9.49 17.51
C TYR A 188 41.31 9.64 16.40
N ILE A 189 41.52 10.59 15.48
CA ILE A 189 40.56 10.89 14.41
C ILE A 189 40.24 9.67 13.54
N GLN A 190 41.22 8.79 13.30
CA GLN A 190 41.08 7.57 12.50
C GLN A 190 40.13 6.58 13.18
N SER A 191 40.36 6.26 14.46
CA SER A 191 39.49 5.35 15.20
C SER A 191 38.12 5.95 15.48
N HIS A 192 38.02 7.27 15.67
CA HIS A 192 36.74 7.94 15.78
C HIS A 192 35.93 7.84 14.47
N LEU A 193 36.56 8.05 13.31
CA LEU A 193 35.91 7.89 12.01
C LEU A 193 35.39 6.46 11.80
N TYR A 194 36.22 5.45 12.06
CA TYR A 194 35.83 4.04 11.98
C TYR A 194 34.55 3.77 12.80
N THR A 195 34.55 4.16 14.09
CA THR A 195 33.39 3.94 14.97
C THR A 195 32.13 4.67 14.52
N ARG A 196 32.26 5.83 13.87
CA ARG A 196 31.11 6.57 13.34
C ARG A 196 30.56 5.92 12.07
N LEU A 197 31.41 5.44 11.18
CA LEU A 197 30.99 4.73 9.97
C LEU A 197 30.35 3.38 10.32
N GLU A 198 30.92 2.65 11.29
CA GLU A 198 30.34 1.42 11.82
C GLU A 198 28.94 1.65 12.39
N ALA A 199 28.75 2.72 13.20
CA ALA A 199 27.44 3.07 13.71
C ALA A 199 26.42 3.44 12.61
N VAL A 200 26.86 4.07 11.52
CA VAL A 200 26.00 4.34 10.36
C VAL A 200 25.65 3.05 9.62
N LEU A 201 26.61 2.15 9.44
CA LEU A 201 26.39 0.85 8.80
C LEU A 201 25.36 0.02 9.58
N GLU A 202 25.50 -0.08 10.91
CA GLU A 202 24.55 -0.82 11.74
C GLU A 202 23.14 -0.23 11.69
N LYS A 203 23.01 1.10 11.70
CA LYS A 203 21.71 1.76 11.53
C LYS A 203 21.10 1.47 10.15
N LEU A 204 21.92 1.41 9.10
CA LEU A 204 21.46 1.13 7.75
C LEU A 204 20.97 -0.33 7.64
N LYS A 205 21.72 -1.29 8.22
CA LYS A 205 21.29 -2.69 8.31
C LYS A 205 19.96 -2.85 9.04
N GLU A 206 19.76 -2.13 10.13
CA GLU A 206 18.48 -2.13 10.86
C GLU A 206 17.34 -1.63 9.97
N GLN A 207 17.54 -0.52 9.24
CA GLN A 207 16.54 -0.01 8.30
C GLN A 207 16.23 -0.98 7.15
N ILE A 208 17.24 -1.65 6.59
CA ILE A 208 17.04 -2.68 5.56
C ILE A 208 16.24 -3.86 6.11
N LYS A 209 16.53 -4.28 7.34
CA LYS A 209 15.79 -5.35 8.01
C LYS A 209 14.32 -4.96 8.18
N ASP A 210 14.04 -3.76 8.65
CA ASP A 210 12.66 -3.26 8.81
C ASP A 210 11.91 -3.24 7.47
N VAL A 211 12.55 -2.75 6.40
CA VAL A 211 11.98 -2.80 5.03
C VAL A 211 11.75 -4.24 4.58
N GLY A 212 12.66 -5.16 4.91
CA GLY A 212 12.50 -6.58 4.64
C GLY A 212 11.29 -7.22 5.34
N THR A 213 10.98 -6.81 6.56
CA THR A 213 9.76 -7.27 7.28
C THR A 213 8.47 -6.67 6.72
N ALA A 214 8.54 -5.48 6.11
CA ALA A 214 7.39 -4.85 5.49
C ALA A 214 7.08 -5.40 4.09
N GLN A 215 8.06 -6.06 3.44
CA GLN A 215 7.94 -6.58 2.10
C GLN A 215 7.10 -7.87 2.07
N SER A 216 6.24 -8.01 1.06
CA SER A 216 5.58 -9.27 0.73
C SER A 216 6.58 -10.27 0.12
N LYS A 217 6.37 -11.55 0.41
CA LYS A 217 7.11 -12.69 -0.11
C LYS A 217 6.17 -13.59 -0.89
N GLU A 218 6.70 -14.24 -1.92
CA GLU A 218 6.01 -15.29 -2.65
C GLU A 218 5.97 -16.55 -1.78
N VAL A 219 4.75 -16.99 -1.45
CA VAL A 219 4.48 -18.16 -0.63
C VAL A 219 3.76 -19.19 -1.49
N PRO A 220 4.46 -20.26 -1.94
CA PRO A 220 3.83 -21.31 -2.70
C PRO A 220 2.92 -22.13 -1.78
N LEU A 221 1.73 -22.42 -2.28
CA LEU A 221 0.70 -23.16 -1.58
C LEU A 221 0.11 -24.21 -2.51
N PHE A 222 -0.23 -25.38 -1.97
CA PHE A 222 -0.79 -26.45 -2.76
C PHE A 222 -1.86 -27.23 -2.01
N TRP A 223 -2.71 -27.89 -2.80
CA TRP A 223 -3.72 -28.82 -2.32
C TRP A 223 -3.73 -30.05 -3.23
N CYS A 224 -3.76 -31.24 -2.67
CA CYS A 224 -3.74 -32.49 -3.42
C CYS A 224 -5.06 -33.24 -3.24
N GLY A 225 -5.71 -33.60 -4.33
CA GLY A 225 -6.94 -34.38 -4.28
C GLY A 225 -7.69 -34.43 -5.61
N MET A 226 -8.85 -35.07 -5.60
CA MET A 226 -9.80 -35.02 -6.73
C MET A 226 -10.74 -33.86 -6.52
N ALA A 227 -10.63 -32.84 -7.36
CA ALA A 227 -11.50 -31.67 -7.37
C ALA A 227 -11.60 -31.12 -8.80
N GLU A 228 -12.66 -30.37 -9.08
CA GLU A 228 -12.79 -29.59 -10.30
C GLU A 228 -12.14 -28.20 -10.13
N SER A 229 -12.38 -27.56 -8.98
CA SER A 229 -11.90 -26.24 -8.65
C SER A 229 -11.46 -26.14 -7.20
N VAL A 230 -10.34 -25.47 -6.96
CA VAL A 230 -9.82 -25.23 -5.61
C VAL A 230 -9.50 -23.75 -5.46
N GLN A 231 -9.98 -23.15 -4.38
CA GLN A 231 -9.71 -21.77 -4.00
C GLN A 231 -9.23 -21.73 -2.56
N VAL A 232 -8.17 -20.98 -2.28
CA VAL A 232 -7.72 -20.71 -0.91
C VAL A 232 -8.31 -19.40 -0.42
N MET A 233 -8.95 -19.44 0.74
CA MET A 233 -9.48 -18.29 1.46
C MET A 233 -8.68 -18.11 2.74
N GLY A 234 -8.54 -16.89 3.25
CA GLY A 234 -7.85 -16.73 4.54
C GLY A 234 -7.85 -15.33 5.12
N SER A 235 -7.19 -15.18 6.26
CA SER A 235 -7.09 -13.90 6.96
C SER A 235 -6.24 -12.87 6.22
N PHE A 236 -5.47 -13.28 5.20
CA PHE A 236 -4.61 -12.39 4.41
C PHE A 236 -5.40 -11.33 3.63
N ASP A 237 -6.64 -11.63 3.25
CA ASP A 237 -7.56 -10.70 2.58
C ASP A 237 -8.85 -10.47 3.37
N GLY A 238 -8.86 -10.89 4.64
CA GLY A 238 -10.03 -10.83 5.50
C GLY A 238 -11.17 -11.76 5.09
N TRP A 239 -10.86 -12.92 4.51
CA TRP A 239 -11.82 -13.94 4.08
C TRP A 239 -12.79 -13.44 3.00
N SER A 240 -12.30 -12.61 2.07
CA SER A 240 -13.18 -11.89 1.13
C SER A 240 -13.18 -12.47 -0.28
N GLN A 241 -12.02 -12.53 -0.94
CA GLN A 241 -11.89 -12.94 -2.34
C GLN A 241 -11.17 -14.27 -2.48
N GLY A 242 -10.14 -14.54 -1.69
CA GLY A 242 -9.25 -15.69 -1.85
C GLY A 242 -8.46 -15.69 -3.17
N GLU A 243 -7.78 -16.80 -3.43
CA GLU A 243 -6.97 -17.04 -4.62
C GLU A 243 -7.31 -18.40 -5.23
N HIS A 244 -7.47 -18.49 -6.55
CA HIS A 244 -7.71 -19.76 -7.23
C HIS A 244 -6.41 -20.52 -7.47
N LEU A 245 -6.44 -21.82 -7.22
CA LEU A 245 -5.29 -22.69 -7.48
C LEU A 245 -5.37 -23.27 -8.89
N SER A 246 -4.23 -23.29 -9.56
CA SER A 246 -4.07 -23.89 -10.87
C SER A 246 -3.89 -25.40 -10.76
N PRO A 247 -4.67 -26.22 -11.50
CA PRO A 247 -4.50 -27.67 -11.51
C PRO A 247 -3.23 -28.08 -12.28
N GLU A 248 -2.46 -28.97 -11.68
CA GLU A 248 -1.29 -29.62 -12.23
C GLU A 248 -1.52 -31.14 -12.19
N TYR A 249 -1.54 -31.79 -13.36
CA TYR A 249 -1.83 -33.20 -13.46
C TYR A 249 -0.58 -34.04 -13.18
N THR A 250 -0.54 -34.72 -12.03
CA THR A 250 0.58 -35.61 -11.64
C THR A 250 0.29 -37.09 -11.92
N GLY A 251 -0.77 -37.41 -12.66
CA GLY A 251 -1.11 -38.76 -13.11
C GLY A 251 -2.14 -39.48 -12.25
N SER A 252 -1.87 -39.68 -10.96
CA SER A 252 -2.77 -40.41 -10.04
C SER A 252 -3.70 -39.52 -9.21
N PHE A 253 -3.34 -38.26 -9.02
CA PHE A 253 -4.14 -37.21 -8.39
C PHE A 253 -3.80 -35.86 -9.02
N THR A 254 -4.71 -34.89 -8.89
CA THR A 254 -4.47 -33.52 -9.34
C THR A 254 -3.86 -32.74 -8.18
N LYS A 255 -2.73 -32.08 -8.44
CA LYS A 255 -2.12 -31.15 -7.51
C LYS A 255 -2.54 -29.74 -7.92
N PHE A 256 -3.23 -29.04 -7.04
CA PHE A 256 -3.60 -27.65 -7.23
C PHE A 256 -2.52 -26.78 -6.59
N SER A 257 -2.05 -25.73 -7.26
CA SER A 257 -1.03 -24.83 -6.74
C SER A 257 -1.31 -23.35 -6.99
N ALA A 258 -0.89 -22.50 -6.07
CA ALA A 258 -0.94 -21.04 -6.18
C ALA A 258 0.27 -20.41 -5.48
N THR A 259 0.62 -19.19 -5.87
CA THR A 259 1.66 -18.39 -5.21
C THR A 259 1.00 -17.15 -4.62
N LEU A 260 1.01 -17.04 -3.30
CA LEU A 260 0.46 -15.90 -2.57
C LEU A 260 1.56 -14.87 -2.27
N LEU A 261 1.26 -13.58 -2.42
CA LEU A 261 2.16 -12.50 -2.00
C LEU A 261 1.79 -12.06 -0.57
N LEU A 262 2.48 -12.61 0.43
CA LEU A 262 2.16 -12.40 1.85
C LEU A 262 3.32 -11.75 2.60
N ARG A 263 3.02 -10.88 3.54
CA ARG A 263 4.04 -10.34 4.45
C ARG A 263 4.41 -11.41 5.50
N PRO A 264 5.60 -11.34 6.12
CA PRO A 264 5.93 -12.19 7.25
C PRO A 264 4.87 -12.08 8.35
N GLY A 265 4.37 -13.22 8.83
CA GLY A 265 3.23 -13.26 9.72
C GLY A 265 2.57 -14.63 9.84
N ARG A 266 1.47 -14.66 10.60
CA ARG A 266 0.65 -15.85 10.80
C ARG A 266 -0.71 -15.62 10.15
N TYR A 267 -1.08 -16.53 9.27
CA TYR A 267 -2.32 -16.45 8.51
C TYR A 267 -3.16 -17.69 8.74
N GLU A 268 -4.46 -17.49 8.93
CA GLU A 268 -5.43 -18.58 8.94
C GLU A 268 -5.95 -18.74 7.52
N ILE A 269 -5.99 -19.97 7.02
CA ILE A 269 -6.43 -20.28 5.67
C ILE A 269 -7.39 -21.47 5.69
N LYS A 270 -8.23 -21.57 4.67
CA LYS A 270 -9.09 -22.73 4.41
C LYS A 270 -9.31 -22.89 2.92
N PHE A 271 -9.50 -24.12 2.47
CA PHE A 271 -9.69 -24.42 1.07
C PHE A 271 -11.18 -24.56 0.77
N LEU A 272 -11.64 -23.89 -0.28
CA LEU A 272 -12.94 -24.09 -0.87
C LEU A 272 -12.73 -25.01 -2.09
N VAL A 273 -13.15 -26.27 -1.97
CA VAL A 273 -13.00 -27.32 -2.98
C VAL A 273 -14.40 -27.65 -3.49
N ASP A 274 -14.67 -27.38 -4.76
CA ASP A 274 -15.98 -27.62 -5.40
C ASP A 274 -17.18 -27.04 -4.61
N GLY A 275 -16.96 -25.92 -3.90
CA GLY A 275 -17.96 -25.25 -3.08
C GLY A 275 -18.05 -25.72 -1.63
N GLU A 276 -17.30 -26.74 -1.23
CA GLU A 276 -17.23 -27.25 0.14
C GLU A 276 -15.94 -26.80 0.86
N TRP A 277 -16.02 -26.63 2.18
CA TRP A 277 -14.89 -26.18 2.98
C TRP A 277 -14.04 -27.36 3.45
N HIS A 278 -12.77 -27.36 3.07
CA HIS A 278 -11.81 -28.39 3.43
C HIS A 278 -10.60 -27.83 4.17
N LEU A 279 -10.08 -28.66 5.07
CA LEU A 279 -8.76 -28.50 5.66
C LEU A 279 -7.78 -29.37 4.90
N SER A 280 -6.60 -28.82 4.62
CA SER A 280 -5.52 -29.58 4.01
C SER A 280 -4.69 -30.25 5.11
N PRO A 281 -4.42 -31.58 5.01
CA PRO A 281 -3.53 -32.29 5.93
C PRO A 281 -2.07 -31.79 5.90
N GLU A 282 -1.69 -31.09 4.84
CA GLU A 282 -0.33 -30.60 4.61
C GLU A 282 0.04 -29.39 5.49
N TYR A 283 -0.98 -28.74 6.08
CA TYR A 283 -0.80 -27.55 6.90
C TYR A 283 -1.28 -27.81 8.33
N PRO A 284 -0.56 -27.31 9.36
CA PRO A 284 -1.02 -27.38 10.74
C PRO A 284 -2.41 -26.78 10.88
N THR A 285 -3.25 -27.30 11.79
CA THR A 285 -4.58 -26.73 12.08
C THR A 285 -4.55 -25.87 13.34
N ILE A 286 -5.46 -24.89 13.40
CA ILE A 286 -5.68 -24.00 14.54
C ILE A 286 -7.19 -23.75 14.70
N GLY A 287 -7.64 -23.61 15.94
CA GLY A 287 -9.05 -23.43 16.29
C GLY A 287 -9.70 -24.71 16.80
N GLU A 288 -11.00 -24.65 17.05
CA GLU A 288 -11.78 -25.77 17.58
C GLU A 288 -13.12 -25.91 16.84
N GLY A 289 -13.48 -27.15 16.50
CA GLY A 289 -14.77 -27.49 15.89
C GLY A 289 -14.98 -26.84 14.52
N LEU A 290 -16.08 -26.10 14.36
CA LEU A 290 -16.47 -25.48 13.08
C LEU A 290 -15.56 -24.31 12.65
N MET A 291 -14.80 -23.75 13.60
CA MET A 291 -13.86 -22.65 13.36
C MET A 291 -12.44 -23.16 13.14
N GLU A 292 -12.26 -24.46 12.93
CA GLU A 292 -10.96 -25.03 12.61
C GLU A 292 -10.51 -24.57 11.21
N ASN A 293 -9.30 -24.03 11.15
CA ASN A 293 -8.62 -23.49 9.98
C ASN A 293 -7.20 -24.06 9.88
N ASN A 294 -6.59 -24.02 8.70
CA ASN A 294 -5.16 -24.28 8.55
C ASN A 294 -4.36 -23.02 8.91
N LEU A 295 -3.17 -23.20 9.47
CA LEU A 295 -2.24 -22.14 9.84
C LEU A 295 -1.09 -22.09 8.84
N LEU A 296 -0.95 -20.94 8.18
CA LEU A 296 0.16 -20.62 7.29
C LEU A 296 1.09 -19.62 7.99
N ILE A 297 2.35 -20.01 8.17
CA ILE A 297 3.38 -19.16 8.77
C ILE A 297 4.32 -18.70 7.66
N VAL A 298 4.48 -17.39 7.54
CA VAL A 298 5.40 -16.76 6.59
C VAL A 298 6.53 -16.15 7.40
N GLU A 299 7.74 -16.67 7.20
CA GLU A 299 8.98 -16.14 7.77
C GLU A 299 9.49 -14.94 6.98
#